data_AF-A0AAW6TVS7-F1
#
_entry.id   AF-A0AAW6TVS7-F1
#
_cell.length_a   1.000
_cell.length_b   1.000
_cell.length_c   1.000
_cell.angle_alpha   90.00
_cell.angle_beta   90.00
_cell.angle_gamma   90.00
#
_symmetry.space_group_name_H-M   'P 1'
#
loop_
_entity.id
_entity.type
_entity.pdbx_description
1 polymer ?
#
loop_
_entity_poly.entity_id
_entity_poly.type
_entity_poly.pdbx_seq_one_letter_code
_entity_poly.pdbx_strand_id
1 'polypeptide(L)'
;MKKALVALLLISVVAGCTSTNRKGLIAAGYAPEYVDGYVDGYSAGCHTIGHPFYRFTRDTNRYKEDHRYKKGWEDGFLIARSDYTAVW
;
A
#
# COMPACT_ATOMS: atom_id res chain seq x y z
N MET A 1 12.63 -38.36 -4.20
CA MET A 1 12.87 -37.47 -3.03
C MET A 1 13.49 -36.13 -3.42
N LYS A 2 14.64 -36.07 -4.12
CA LYS A 2 15.25 -34.79 -4.59
C LYS A 2 14.33 -33.90 -5.44
N LYS A 3 13.55 -34.49 -6.35
CA LYS A 3 12.61 -33.74 -7.21
C LYS A 3 11.47 -33.07 -6.43
N ALA A 4 11.02 -33.69 -5.34
CA ALA A 4 10.00 -33.14 -4.46
C ALA A 4 10.54 -31.97 -3.62
N LEU A 5 11.79 -32.05 -3.18
CA LEU A 5 12.47 -30.95 -2.49
C LEU A 5 12.68 -29.73 -3.41
N VAL A 6 13.06 -29.97 -4.67
CA VAL A 6 13.20 -28.88 -5.65
C VAL A 6 11.85 -28.24 -5.99
N ALA A 7 10.78 -29.05 -6.12
CA ALA A 7 9.43 -28.53 -6.33
C ALA A 7 8.93 -27.71 -5.12
N LEU A 8 9.18 -28.17 -3.89
CA LEU A 8 8.80 -27.45 -2.68
C LEU A 8 9.56 -26.12 -2.54
N LEU A 9 10.83 -26.09 -2.93
CA LEU A 9 11.67 -24.87 -2.93
C LEU A 9 11.25 -23.87 -4.02
N LEU A 10 10.72 -24.34 -5.16
CA LEU A 10 10.22 -23.46 -6.22
C LEU A 10 8.86 -22.83 -5.83
N ILE A 11 8.03 -23.54 -5.08
CA ILE A 11 6.71 -23.04 -4.63
C ILE A 11 6.86 -21.95 -3.57
N SER A 12 7.89 -22.00 -2.71
CA SER A 12 8.12 -20.97 -1.68
C SER A 12 8.59 -19.62 -2.24
N VAL A 13 9.17 -19.58 -3.45
CA VAL A 13 9.66 -18.34 -4.07
C VAL A 13 8.53 -17.49 -4.66
N VAL A 14 7.35 -18.07 -4.93
CA VAL A 14 6.20 -17.36 -5.53
C VAL A 14 5.30 -16.70 -4.47
N ALA A 15 5.52 -16.96 -3.18
CA ALA A 15 4.65 -16.46 -2.09
C ALA A 15 4.86 -14.98 -1.72
N GLY A 16 5.62 -14.21 -2.51
CA GLY A 16 6.18 -12.93 -2.07
C GLY A 16 5.61 -11.64 -2.66
N CYS A 17 4.51 -11.64 -3.43
CA CYS A 17 3.85 -10.38 -3.78
C CYS A 17 2.95 -9.94 -2.62
N THR A 18 3.54 -9.39 -1.57
CA THR A 18 2.75 -8.70 -0.55
C THR A 18 2.15 -7.46 -1.19
N SER A 19 0.84 -7.49 -1.45
CA SER A 19 0.08 -6.25 -1.67
C SER A 19 0.44 -5.29 -0.53
N THR A 20 0.89 -4.09 -0.88
CA THR A 20 1.24 -3.04 0.08
C THR A 20 -0.03 -2.62 0.83
N ASN A 21 -0.38 -3.35 1.86
CA ASN A 21 -1.54 -3.16 2.70
C ASN A 21 -1.11 -2.73 4.11
N ARG A 22 -2.07 -2.21 4.90
CA ARG A 22 -1.82 -1.74 6.27
C ARG A 22 -1.01 -2.72 7.10
N LYS A 23 -1.39 -4.00 7.10
CA LYS A 23 -0.73 -5.05 7.90
C LYS A 23 0.72 -5.26 7.47
N GLY A 24 1.00 -5.28 6.16
CA GLY A 24 2.34 -5.42 5.62
C GLY A 24 3.25 -4.26 6.01
N LEU A 25 2.75 -3.02 5.93
CA LEU A 25 3.51 -1.84 6.35
C LEU A 25 3.78 -1.82 7.86
N ILE A 26 2.79 -2.19 8.69
CA ILE A 26 3.02 -2.32 10.14
C ILE A 26 4.06 -3.40 10.44
N ALA A 27 3.97 -4.56 9.79
CA ALA A 27 4.94 -5.65 9.96
C ALA A 27 6.36 -5.25 9.51
N ALA A 28 6.47 -4.37 8.51
CA ALA A 28 7.74 -3.81 8.04
C ALA A 28 8.31 -2.72 8.97
N GLY A 29 7.63 -2.38 10.08
CA GLY A 29 8.11 -1.44 11.08
C GLY A 29 7.79 0.03 10.82
N TYR A 30 6.90 0.33 9.86
CA TYR A 30 6.43 1.70 9.66
C TYR A 30 5.54 2.14 10.83
N ALA A 31 5.68 3.41 11.21
CA ALA A 31 4.86 4.00 12.27
C ALA A 31 3.37 3.97 11.89
N PRO A 32 2.45 3.65 12.83
CA PRO A 32 1.01 3.53 12.53
C PRO A 32 0.43 4.77 11.84
N GLU A 33 0.88 5.96 12.22
CA GLU A 33 0.41 7.22 11.64
C GLU A 33 0.77 7.34 10.16
N TYR A 34 2.00 6.96 9.81
CA TYR A 34 2.44 6.89 8.42
C TYR A 34 1.61 5.87 7.64
N VAL A 35 1.35 4.70 8.23
CA VAL A 35 0.58 3.65 7.56
C VAL A 35 -0.86 4.08 7.29
N ASP A 36 -1.51 4.69 8.27
CA ASP A 36 -2.87 5.22 8.09
C ASP A 36 -2.89 6.28 6.98
N GLY A 37 -1.91 7.19 6.98
CA GLY A 37 -1.73 8.18 5.92
C GLY A 37 -1.56 7.53 4.54
N TYR A 38 -0.68 6.53 4.43
CA TYR A 38 -0.40 5.83 3.19
C TYR A 38 -1.63 5.16 2.59
N VAL A 39 -2.44 4.48 3.42
CA VAL A 39 -3.66 3.81 2.97
C VAL A 39 -4.69 4.83 2.47
N ASP A 40 -4.87 5.93 3.19
CA ASP A 40 -5.78 7.01 2.78
C ASP A 40 -5.32 7.69 1.47
N GLY A 41 -4.01 7.96 1.37
CA GLY A 41 -3.37 8.55 0.20
C GLY A 41 -3.50 7.69 -1.04
N TYR A 42 -3.26 6.39 -0.90
CA TYR A 42 -3.43 5.42 -2.00
C TYR A 42 -4.87 5.39 -2.49
N SER A 43 -5.85 5.33 -1.57
CA SER A 43 -7.28 5.39 -1.91
C SER A 43 -7.63 6.68 -2.66
N ALA A 44 -7.11 7.82 -2.21
CA ALA A 44 -7.29 9.10 -2.89
C ALA A 44 -6.66 9.13 -4.29
N GLY A 45 -5.46 8.59 -4.45
CA GLY A 45 -4.79 8.49 -5.75
C GLY A 45 -5.58 7.65 -6.74
N CYS A 46 -6.01 6.44 -6.34
CA CYS A 46 -6.88 5.56 -7.13
C CYS A 46 -8.17 6.26 -7.57
N HIS A 47 -8.81 7.00 -6.65
CA HIS A 47 -10.01 7.77 -6.98
C HIS A 47 -9.73 8.84 -8.04
N THR A 48 -8.61 9.58 -7.93
CA THR A 48 -8.28 10.64 -8.90
C THR A 48 -7.94 10.16 -10.30
N ILE A 49 -7.52 8.89 -10.44
CA ILE A 49 -7.27 8.26 -11.75
C ILE A 49 -8.47 7.47 -12.27
N GLY A 50 -9.62 7.54 -11.59
CA GLY A 50 -10.90 7.03 -12.08
C GLY A 50 -11.26 5.62 -11.63
N HIS A 51 -10.57 5.04 -10.63
CA HIS A 51 -10.92 3.71 -10.15
C HIS A 51 -12.31 3.71 -9.46
N PRO A 52 -13.27 2.87 -9.89
CA PRO A 52 -14.68 2.98 -9.51
C PRO A 52 -14.97 2.63 -8.04
N PHE A 53 -14.13 1.80 -7.42
CA PHE A 53 -14.35 1.32 -6.05
C PHE A 53 -13.60 2.08 -4.96
N TYR A 54 -12.69 2.99 -5.31
CA TYR A 54 -11.95 3.78 -4.33
C TYR A 54 -12.60 5.16 -4.11
N ARG A 55 -12.45 5.67 -2.89
CA ARG A 55 -12.92 7.00 -2.50
C ARG A 55 -11.75 7.92 -2.24
N PHE A 56 -11.95 9.20 -2.49
CA PHE A 56 -11.03 10.21 -2.01
C PHE A 56 -11.08 10.25 -0.48
N THR A 57 -9.98 9.87 0.17
CA THR A 57 -9.86 9.83 1.63
C THR A 57 -8.67 10.68 2.06
N ARG A 58 -8.91 11.62 2.99
CA ARG A 58 -7.86 12.40 3.66
C ARG A 58 -8.41 12.98 4.96
N ASP A 59 -7.87 12.58 6.09
CA ASP A 59 -8.13 13.23 7.37
C ASP A 59 -7.46 14.61 7.35
N THR A 60 -8.27 15.66 7.22
CA THR A 60 -7.77 17.02 7.05
C THR A 60 -7.06 17.58 8.27
N ASN A 61 -7.40 17.12 9.47
CA ASN A 61 -6.77 17.59 10.70
C ASN A 61 -5.39 16.93 10.82
N ARG A 62 -5.33 15.60 10.69
CA ARG A 62 -4.07 14.86 10.70
C ARG A 62 -3.15 15.26 9.55
N TYR A 63 -3.68 15.52 8.36
CA TYR A 63 -2.85 16.00 7.24
C TYR A 63 -2.15 17.34 7.52
N LYS A 64 -2.72 18.17 8.39
CA LYS A 64 -2.12 19.46 8.79
C LYS A 64 -1.17 19.31 9.98
N GLU A 65 -1.53 18.50 10.97
CA GLU A 65 -0.90 18.49 12.30
C GLU A 65 0.06 17.31 12.49
N ASP A 66 -0.16 16.19 11.80
CA ASP A 66 0.61 14.96 11.93
C ASP A 66 1.53 14.78 10.70
N HIS A 67 2.81 15.10 10.89
CA HIS A 67 3.81 15.02 9.82
C HIS A 67 3.97 13.59 9.27
N ARG A 68 3.77 12.55 10.09
CA ARG A 68 3.90 11.15 9.67
C ARG A 68 2.72 10.75 8.80
N TYR A 69 1.50 11.09 9.23
CA TYR A 69 0.30 10.90 8.43
C TYR A 69 0.39 11.64 7.09
N LYS A 70 0.76 12.92 7.12
CA LYS A 70 0.92 13.73 5.90
C LYS A 70 1.90 13.09 4.91
N LYS A 71 3.08 12.69 5.39
CA LYS A 71 4.10 12.03 4.55
C LYS A 71 3.56 10.72 3.97
N GLY A 72 2.93 9.88 4.80
CA GLY A 72 2.31 8.65 4.34
C GLY A 72 1.29 8.91 3.24
N TRP A 73 0.41 9.89 3.43
CA TRP A 73 -0.62 10.27 2.47
C TRP A 73 -0.03 10.71 1.13
N GLU A 74 1.01 11.54 1.14
CA GLU A 74 1.70 11.99 -0.08
C GLU A 74 2.36 10.82 -0.81
N ASP A 75 3.05 9.94 -0.08
CA ASP A 75 3.72 8.76 -0.64
C ASP A 75 2.69 7.79 -1.27
N GLY A 76 1.61 7.47 -0.55
CA GLY A 76 0.54 6.59 -1.06
C GLY A 76 -0.17 7.17 -2.28
N PHE A 77 -0.45 8.47 -2.28
CA PHE A 77 -1.09 9.17 -3.41
C PHE A 77 -0.20 9.15 -4.65
N LEU A 78 1.11 9.39 -4.49
CA LEU A 78 2.08 9.34 -5.58
C LEU A 78 2.19 7.93 -6.16
N ILE A 79 2.27 6.91 -5.30
CA ILE A 79 2.37 5.51 -5.73
C ILE A 79 1.15 5.11 -6.55
N ALA A 80 -0.07 5.38 -6.06
CA ALA A 80 -1.30 5.03 -6.78
C ALA A 80 -1.35 5.67 -8.19
N ARG A 81 -0.86 6.91 -8.34
CA ARG A 81 -0.84 7.58 -9.66
C ARG A 81 0.28 7.11 -10.58
N SER A 82 1.30 6.46 -10.04
CA SER A 82 2.44 5.92 -10.78
C SER A 82 2.25 4.44 -11.12
N ASP A 83 1.30 3.78 -10.47
CA ASP A 83 0.98 2.37 -10.66
C ASP A 83 -0.18 2.22 -11.68
N TYR A 84 0.09 1.55 -12.80
CA TYR A 84 -0.92 1.30 -13.82
C TYR A 84 -2.01 0.32 -13.34
N THR A 85 -1.73 -0.50 -12.32
CA THR A 85 -2.71 -1.42 -11.73
C THR A 85 -3.71 -0.69 -10.84
N ALA A 86 -3.42 0.54 -10.42
CA ALA A 86 -4.31 1.32 -9.57
C ALA A 86 -5.60 1.79 -10.28
N VAL A 87 -5.75 1.51 -11.58
CA VAL A 87 -6.95 1.80 -12.39
C VAL A 87 -7.93 0.60 -12.45
N TRP A 88 -7.46 -0.63 -12.16
CA TRP A 88 -8.20 -1.88 -12.43
C TRP A 88 -8.16 -2.92 -11.30
#